data_AF-A0A7L4NQX1-F1
#
_entry.id   AF-A0A7L4NQX1-F1
#
_cell.length_a   1.000
_cell.length_b   1.000
_cell.length_c   1.000
_cell.angle_alpha   90.00
_cell.angle_beta   90.00
_cell.angle_gamma   90.00
#
_symmetry.space_group_name_H-M   'P 1'
#
loop_
_entity.id
_entity.type
_entity.pdbx_description
1 polymer ?
#
loop_
_entity_poly.entity_id
_entity_poly.type
_entity_poly.pdbx_seq_one_letter_code
_entity_poly.pdbx_strand_id
1 'polypeptide(L)'
;MGKRLLVAYGLWALGGPLGLHHIYLGRDSHALLWMLTLGGFGAGWLWDFWHLPGWVAAANGAGAAEDRGGTVPELSTLRLAGQVAVGMYFGLVAALGLPWVPALVAQPLAVGLGVQLVSSVGDQTTEAPSILAAAFLASLLFQSRVLAVLPVSVAASVAAQRHRRYKLRGVPRPRLPARLYHLGLACLAFAAPLACRGLCGAAGLLSTLLTLPRAAVELLLLPLRLGRLLAEALGISGGSPLRDRGSGFGASGWSQRQLRAYEV
;
A
#
# COMPACT_ATOMS: atom_id res chain seq x y z
N MET A 1 16.66 15.35 29.98
CA MET A 1 17.91 15.43 29.21
C MET A 1 17.61 15.72 27.75
N GLY A 2 18.19 16.80 27.21
CA GLY A 2 18.07 17.13 25.79
C GLY A 2 18.75 16.09 24.90
N LYS A 3 18.11 15.76 23.78
CA LYS A 3 18.65 14.94 22.70
C LYS A 3 19.71 15.74 21.94
N ARG A 4 20.83 15.10 21.64
CA ARG A 4 21.96 15.71 20.91
C ARG A 4 21.87 15.35 19.43
N LEU A 5 22.02 16.35 18.57
CA LEU A 5 21.97 16.17 17.12
C LEU A 5 23.08 15.25 16.59
N LEU A 6 24.31 15.40 17.12
CA LEU A 6 25.45 14.55 16.76
C LEU A 6 25.21 13.07 17.05
N VAL A 7 24.57 12.76 18.20
CA VAL A 7 24.23 11.38 18.55
C VAL A 7 23.17 10.83 17.60
N ALA A 8 22.19 11.65 17.22
CA ALA A 8 21.17 11.26 16.25
C ALA A 8 21.79 10.96 14.86
N TYR A 9 22.72 11.79 14.38
CA TYR A 9 23.43 11.54 13.12
C TYR A 9 24.34 10.31 13.19
N GLY A 10 25.05 10.10 14.31
CA GLY A 10 25.85 8.89 14.49
C GLY A 10 24.99 7.62 14.44
N LEU A 11 23.83 7.63 15.08
CA LEU A 11 22.87 6.52 15.03
C LEU A 11 22.25 6.34 13.63
N TRP A 12 22.01 7.45 12.91
CA TRP A 12 21.53 7.41 11.52
C TRP A 12 22.58 6.83 10.56
N ALA A 13 23.87 7.10 10.75
CA ALA A 13 24.93 6.56 9.91
C ALA A 13 25.18 5.06 10.20
N LEU A 14 25.25 4.68 11.48
CA LEU A 14 25.59 3.31 11.88
C LEU A 14 24.39 2.34 11.83
N GLY A 15 23.19 2.84 12.11
CA GLY A 15 21.97 2.05 12.25
C GLY A 15 20.77 2.68 11.55
N GLY A 16 21.01 3.50 10.52
CA GLY A 16 19.98 4.18 9.74
C GLY A 16 18.92 3.24 9.20
N PRO A 17 19.28 2.21 8.40
CA PRO A 17 18.33 1.23 7.89
C PRO A 17 17.58 0.45 8.98
N LEU A 18 18.18 0.30 10.16
CA LEU A 18 17.59 -0.35 11.33
C LEU A 18 16.72 0.60 12.18
N GLY A 19 16.70 1.91 11.89
CA GLY A 19 15.87 2.88 12.60
C GLY A 19 16.36 3.25 14.00
N LEU A 20 17.66 3.08 14.32
CA LEU A 20 18.21 3.36 15.65
C LEU A 20 18.01 4.82 16.09
N HIS A 21 18.13 5.77 15.16
CA HIS A 21 17.89 7.19 15.43
C HIS A 21 16.43 7.46 15.81
N HIS A 22 15.47 6.72 15.27
CA HIS A 22 14.05 6.82 15.66
C HIS A 22 13.80 6.31 17.08
N ILE A 23 14.49 5.24 17.50
CA ILE A 23 14.42 4.72 18.87
C ILE A 23 14.95 5.78 19.86
N TYR A 24 16.07 6.43 19.52
CA TYR A 24 16.66 7.50 20.33
C TYR A 24 15.74 8.71 20.50
N LEU A 25 15.03 9.07 19.43
CA LEU A 25 14.05 10.17 19.40
C LEU A 25 12.70 9.82 20.04
N GLY A 26 12.46 8.55 20.40
CA GLY A 26 11.21 8.12 21.04
C GLY A 26 10.09 7.79 20.05
N ARG A 27 10.42 7.51 18.79
CA ARG A 27 9.45 7.28 17.69
C ARG A 27 9.37 5.80 17.34
N ASP A 28 8.78 5.00 18.22
CA ASP A 28 8.76 3.53 18.10
C ASP A 28 8.09 3.00 16.82
N SER A 29 6.93 3.54 16.43
CA SER A 29 6.26 3.14 15.18
C SER A 29 7.14 3.38 13.94
N HIS A 30 7.93 4.45 13.97
CA HIS A 30 8.82 4.82 12.88
C HIS A 30 10.05 3.91 12.84
N ALA A 31 10.62 3.60 14.01
CA ALA A 31 11.67 2.61 14.14
C ALA A 31 11.22 1.23 13.64
N LEU A 32 10.04 0.77 14.05
CA LEU A 32 9.49 -0.51 13.61
C LEU A 32 9.30 -0.54 12.10
N LEU A 33 8.74 0.53 11.51
CA LEU A 33 8.61 0.63 10.06
C LEU A 33 9.98 0.51 9.35
N TRP A 34 11.01 1.18 9.86
CA TRP A 34 12.36 1.11 9.30
C TRP A 34 12.95 -0.30 9.40
N MET A 35 12.82 -0.96 10.55
CA MET A 35 13.30 -2.34 10.74
C MET A 35 12.63 -3.33 9.77
N LEU A 36 11.32 -3.19 9.55
CA LEU A 36 10.55 -4.11 8.71
C LEU A 36 10.71 -3.84 7.20
N THR A 37 11.09 -2.61 6.81
CA THR A 37 11.24 -2.18 5.40
C THR A 37 12.68 -1.89 5.01
N LEU A 38 13.65 -2.20 5.88
CA LEU A 38 15.08 -1.91 5.69
C LEU A 38 15.34 -0.44 5.35
N GLY A 39 14.84 0.46 6.19
CA GLY A 39 15.04 1.90 6.04
C GLY A 39 14.06 2.58 5.09
N GLY A 40 12.80 2.12 5.02
CA GLY A 40 11.80 2.68 4.11
C GLY A 40 12.13 2.38 2.65
N PHE A 41 12.47 1.12 2.36
CA PHE A 41 12.95 0.65 1.05
C PHE A 41 14.24 1.36 0.59
N GLY A 42 15.10 1.71 1.55
CA GLY A 42 16.37 2.43 1.32
C GLY A 42 16.22 3.93 1.05
N ALA A 43 15.17 4.37 0.35
CA ALA A 43 14.94 5.79 0.06
C ALA A 43 14.56 6.60 1.31
N GLY A 44 13.79 6.00 2.24
CA GLY A 44 13.40 6.64 3.50
C GLY A 44 14.60 7.00 4.37
N TRP A 45 15.63 6.15 4.40
CA TRP A 45 16.87 6.42 5.11
C TRP A 45 17.61 7.67 4.62
N LEU A 46 17.62 7.92 3.30
CA LEU A 46 18.20 9.15 2.74
C LEU A 46 17.35 10.38 3.10
N TRP A 47 16.02 10.25 3.00
CA TRP A 47 15.08 11.33 3.29
C TRP A 47 15.15 11.81 4.75
N ASP A 48 15.45 10.89 5.68
CA ASP A 48 15.61 11.18 7.11
C ASP A 48 16.73 12.19 7.39
N PHE A 49 17.76 12.26 6.54
CA PHE A 49 18.89 13.17 6.73
C PHE A 49 18.46 14.64 6.86
N TRP A 50 17.52 15.08 6.02
CA TRP A 50 16.99 16.44 6.02
C TRP A 50 16.01 16.70 7.17
N HIS A 51 15.32 15.67 7.66
CA HIS A 51 14.28 15.82 8.69
C HIS A 51 14.81 15.66 10.11
N LEU A 52 16.01 15.10 10.27
CA LEU A 52 16.61 14.81 11.57
C LEU A 52 16.76 16.05 12.48
N PRO A 53 17.21 17.23 12.00
CA PRO A 53 17.30 18.42 12.85
C PRO A 53 15.96 18.84 13.44
N GLY A 54 14.90 18.80 12.63
CA GLY A 54 13.53 19.12 13.06
C GLY A 54 13.01 18.15 14.13
N TRP A 55 13.33 16.87 14.00
CA TRP A 55 12.91 15.88 15.00
C TRP A 55 13.69 15.97 16.32
N VAL A 56 14.97 16.33 16.28
CA VAL A 56 15.75 16.60 17.49
C VAL A 56 15.21 17.83 18.21
N ALA A 57 14.89 18.89 17.46
CA ALA A 57 14.26 20.10 18.01
C ALA A 57 12.90 19.78 18.65
N ALA A 58 12.05 18.99 17.97
CA ALA A 58 10.77 18.55 18.51
C ALA A 58 10.94 17.68 19.77
N ALA A 59 11.91 16.77 19.79
CA ALA A 59 12.19 15.93 20.96
C ALA A 59 12.74 16.73 22.16
N ASN A 60 13.32 17.90 21.91
CA ASN A 60 13.80 18.84 22.92
C ASN A 60 12.74 19.85 23.37
N GLY A 61 11.51 19.77 22.83
CA GLY A 61 10.41 20.66 23.21
C GLY A 61 10.31 21.96 22.42
N ALA A 62 11.18 22.19 21.42
CA ALA A 62 11.14 23.40 20.59
C ALA A 62 9.94 23.45 19.62
N GLY A 63 9.18 22.35 19.48
CA GLY A 63 7.94 22.27 18.70
C GLY A 63 6.66 22.26 19.55
N ALA A 64 6.73 22.74 20.80
CA ALA A 64 5.62 22.71 21.76
C ALA A 64 4.69 23.94 21.71
N ALA A 65 4.69 24.70 20.62
CA ALA A 65 3.82 25.87 20.45
C ALA A 65 2.98 25.74 19.18
N GLU A 66 1.92 24.94 19.25
CA GLU A 66 0.58 25.30 18.77
C GLU A 66 -0.36 24.15 19.11
N ASP A 67 -1.24 24.42 20.07
CA ASP A 67 -2.42 23.61 20.36
C ASP A 67 -3.33 23.62 19.11
N ARG A 68 -3.10 22.67 18.20
CA ARG A 68 -3.96 22.41 17.03
C ARG A 68 -5.09 21.45 17.39
N GLY A 69 -5.68 21.61 18.57
CA GLY A 69 -6.91 20.96 18.98
C GLY A 69 -8.09 21.41 18.11
N GLY A 70 -8.18 20.90 16.88
CA GLY A 70 -9.35 21.14 16.02
C GLY A 70 -9.10 21.01 14.51
N THR A 71 -7.87 21.10 14.02
CA THR A 71 -7.60 21.06 12.57
C THR A 71 -7.18 19.67 12.10
N VAL A 72 -8.05 19.02 11.32
CA VAL A 72 -7.80 17.70 10.72
C VAL A 72 -6.43 17.71 10.01
N PRO A 73 -5.55 16.71 10.20
CA PRO A 73 -4.23 16.73 9.62
C PRO A 73 -4.27 16.84 8.09
N GLU A 74 -3.27 17.47 7.49
CA GLU A 74 -3.20 17.61 6.02
C GLU A 74 -3.11 16.25 5.31
N LEU A 75 -3.83 16.13 4.20
CA LEU A 75 -3.76 14.98 3.30
C LEU A 75 -2.40 14.97 2.61
N SER A 76 -1.44 14.24 3.17
CA SER A 76 -0.14 14.05 2.54
C SER A 76 -0.18 12.89 1.54
N THR A 77 -0.01 13.20 0.25
CA THR A 77 0.13 12.20 -0.81
C THR A 77 1.27 11.22 -0.53
N LEU A 78 2.35 11.70 0.09
CA LEU A 78 3.50 10.87 0.49
C LEU A 78 3.09 9.80 1.52
N ARG A 79 2.21 10.15 2.47
CA ARG A 79 1.69 9.17 3.45
C ARG A 79 0.75 8.18 2.80
N LEU A 80 -0.12 8.61 1.89
CA LEU A 80 -0.98 7.70 1.14
C LEU A 80 -0.15 6.73 0.30
N ALA A 81 0.84 7.23 -0.43
CA ALA A 81 1.75 6.40 -1.23
C ALA A 81 2.52 5.42 -0.34
N GLY A 82 3.04 5.88 0.80
CA GLY A 82 3.70 5.03 1.79
C GLY A 82 2.77 3.95 2.36
N GLN A 83 1.52 4.28 2.68
CA GLN A 83 0.52 3.31 3.17
C GLN A 83 0.23 2.24 2.13
N VAL A 84 0.03 2.64 0.86
CA VAL A 84 -0.21 1.69 -0.24
C VAL A 84 1.02 0.81 -0.47
N ALA A 85 2.22 1.39 -0.52
CA ALA A 85 3.45 0.64 -0.75
C ALA A 85 3.76 -0.36 0.37
N VAL A 86 3.65 0.07 1.63
CA VAL A 86 3.93 -0.79 2.80
C VAL A 86 2.83 -1.82 2.99
N GLY A 87 1.56 -1.46 2.79
CA GLY A 87 0.45 -2.40 2.81
C GLY A 87 0.63 -3.50 1.75
N MET A 88 1.00 -3.12 0.53
CA MET A 88 1.32 -4.08 -0.53
C MET A 88 2.50 -4.98 -0.18
N TYR A 89 3.58 -4.41 0.36
CA TYR A 89 4.74 -5.17 0.83
C TYR A 89 4.35 -6.20 1.90
N PHE A 90 3.57 -5.81 2.92
CA PHE A 90 3.14 -6.73 3.98
C PHE A 90 2.21 -7.82 3.44
N GLY A 91 1.30 -7.48 2.53
CA GLY A 91 0.41 -8.45 1.88
C GLY A 91 1.17 -9.49 1.06
N LEU A 92 2.21 -9.07 0.33
CA LEU A 92 3.10 -9.97 -0.40
C LEU A 92 3.93 -10.84 0.55
N VAL A 93 4.51 -10.25 1.60
CA VAL A 93 5.25 -10.97 2.64
C VAL A 93 4.39 -12.01 3.31
N ALA A 94 3.11 -11.75 3.61
CA ALA A 94 2.22 -12.73 4.20
C ALA A 94 1.87 -13.88 3.24
N ALA A 95 1.61 -13.58 1.97
CA ALA A 95 1.37 -14.61 0.95
C ALA A 95 2.59 -15.53 0.78
N LEU A 96 3.80 -15.00 0.95
CA LEU A 96 5.04 -15.76 0.92
C LEU A 96 5.34 -16.42 2.28
N GLY A 97 5.09 -15.81 3.42
CA GLY A 97 5.50 -16.32 4.73
C GLY A 97 4.55 -17.35 5.32
N LEU A 98 3.26 -17.32 4.95
CA LEU A 98 2.20 -18.09 5.61
C LEU A 98 1.38 -18.92 4.60
N PRO A 99 1.97 -19.87 3.87
CA PRO A 99 1.24 -20.71 2.92
C PRO A 99 0.14 -21.57 3.58
N TRP A 100 0.28 -21.83 4.88
CA TRP A 100 -0.63 -22.63 5.69
C TRP A 100 -1.90 -21.89 6.09
N VAL A 101 -1.87 -20.54 6.06
CA VAL A 101 -3.01 -19.71 6.45
C VAL A 101 -3.77 -19.34 5.17
N PRO A 102 -5.11 -19.45 5.16
CA PRO A 102 -5.90 -19.03 4.01
C PRO A 102 -5.56 -17.59 3.60
N ALA A 103 -5.25 -17.41 2.32
CA ALA A 103 -4.89 -16.12 1.74
C ALA A 103 -5.95 -15.03 2.03
N LEU A 104 -7.22 -15.43 2.07
CA LEU A 104 -8.37 -14.59 2.42
C LEU A 104 -8.28 -13.95 3.81
N VAL A 105 -7.54 -14.56 4.75
CA VAL A 105 -7.38 -14.06 6.12
C VAL A 105 -6.00 -13.44 6.30
N ALA A 106 -4.95 -14.15 5.89
CA ALA A 106 -3.57 -13.70 6.06
C ALA A 106 -3.28 -12.38 5.32
N GLN A 107 -3.78 -12.23 4.09
CA GLN A 107 -3.48 -11.06 3.26
C GLN A 107 -4.11 -9.76 3.79
N PRO A 108 -5.44 -9.65 4.01
CA PRO A 108 -6.03 -8.40 4.49
C PRO A 108 -5.54 -8.01 5.89
N LEU A 109 -5.26 -8.99 6.75
CA LEU A 109 -4.64 -8.72 8.05
C LEU A 109 -3.26 -8.10 7.88
N ALA A 110 -2.38 -8.70 7.07
CA ALA A 110 -1.04 -8.19 6.87
C ALA A 110 -1.05 -6.79 6.21
N VAL A 111 -1.87 -6.61 5.17
CA VAL A 111 -2.04 -5.30 4.51
C VAL A 111 -2.55 -4.25 5.51
N GLY A 112 -3.57 -4.58 6.29
CA GLY A 112 -4.14 -3.69 7.29
C GLY A 112 -3.12 -3.31 8.38
N LEU A 113 -2.32 -4.27 8.85
CA LEU A 113 -1.24 -4.01 9.80
C LEU A 113 -0.15 -3.11 9.21
N GLY A 114 0.24 -3.33 7.95
CA GLY A 114 1.20 -2.47 7.25
C GLY A 114 0.69 -1.03 7.09
N VAL A 115 -0.55 -0.87 6.65
CA VAL A 115 -1.21 0.45 6.52
C VAL A 115 -1.34 1.14 7.88
N GLN A 116 -1.71 0.39 8.92
CA GLN A 116 -1.81 0.91 10.29
C GLN A 116 -0.45 1.33 10.85
N LEU A 117 0.61 0.58 10.55
CA LEU A 117 1.96 0.94 10.95
C LEU A 117 2.35 2.31 10.35
N VAL A 118 2.13 2.51 9.05
CA VAL A 118 2.40 3.80 8.39
C VAL A 118 1.46 4.91 8.86
N SER A 119 0.18 4.61 9.12
CA SER A 119 -0.77 5.59 9.65
C SER A 119 -0.31 6.14 11.00
N SER A 120 0.31 5.29 11.82
CA SER A 120 0.83 5.59 13.15
C SER A 120 2.20 6.29 13.15
N VAL A 121 2.80 6.59 12.00
CA VAL A 121 4.06 7.33 11.93
C VAL A 121 3.83 8.82 12.22
N GLY A 122 4.66 9.37 13.11
CA GLY A 122 4.57 10.77 13.53
C GLY A 122 3.54 11.00 14.63
N ASP A 123 2.89 12.17 14.59
CA ASP A 123 1.89 12.60 15.58
C ASP A 123 0.44 12.18 15.22
N GLN A 124 0.26 11.39 14.16
CA GLN A 124 -1.05 10.91 13.71
C GLN A 124 -1.21 9.40 13.97
N THR A 125 -2.46 8.98 14.17
CA THR A 125 -2.89 7.57 14.24
C THR A 125 -4.26 7.42 13.62
N THR A 126 -4.58 6.22 13.17
CA THR A 126 -5.94 5.87 12.78
C THR A 126 -6.45 4.73 13.64
N GLU A 127 -7.78 4.63 13.79
CA GLU A 127 -8.43 3.50 14.42
C GLU A 127 -8.17 2.21 13.63
N ALA A 128 -7.53 1.24 14.28
CA ALA A 128 -7.23 -0.07 13.71
C ALA A 128 -8.47 -0.82 13.15
N PRO A 129 -9.65 -0.84 13.81
CA PRO A 129 -10.78 -1.62 13.29
C PRO A 129 -11.30 -1.12 11.95
N SER A 130 -11.28 0.20 11.70
CA SER A 130 -11.75 0.77 10.43
C SER A 130 -10.86 0.38 9.25
N ILE A 131 -9.54 0.32 9.48
CA ILE A 131 -8.57 -0.09 8.45
C ILE A 131 -8.71 -1.59 8.16
N LEU A 132 -8.82 -2.40 9.21
CA LEU A 132 -8.99 -3.85 9.05
C LEU A 132 -10.31 -4.19 8.38
N ALA A 133 -11.43 -3.56 8.78
CA ALA A 133 -12.72 -3.76 8.14
C ALA A 133 -12.66 -3.41 6.65
N ALA A 134 -12.04 -2.29 6.28
CA ALA A 134 -11.85 -1.91 4.89
C ALA A 134 -10.98 -2.91 4.11
N ALA A 135 -9.89 -3.40 4.72
CA ALA A 135 -9.02 -4.40 4.11
C ALA A 135 -9.77 -5.73 3.87
N PHE A 136 -10.52 -6.21 4.87
CA PHE A 136 -11.32 -7.43 4.75
C PHE A 136 -12.46 -7.29 3.72
N LEU A 137 -13.20 -6.18 3.73
CA LEU A 137 -14.25 -5.92 2.76
C LEU A 137 -13.69 -5.87 1.33
N ALA A 138 -12.58 -5.17 1.12
CA ALA A 138 -11.92 -5.14 -0.18
C ALA A 138 -11.43 -6.54 -0.57
N SER A 139 -10.88 -7.32 0.36
CA SER A 139 -10.39 -8.67 0.08
C SER A 139 -11.54 -9.61 -0.30
N LEU A 140 -12.73 -9.41 0.28
CA LEU A 140 -13.93 -10.16 -0.04
C LEU A 140 -14.49 -9.80 -1.42
N LEU A 141 -14.35 -8.54 -1.85
CA LEU A 141 -14.79 -8.09 -3.17
C LEU A 141 -13.85 -8.54 -4.30
N PHE A 142 -12.56 -8.66 -4.02
CA PHE A 142 -11.52 -8.94 -5.02
C PHE A 142 -10.93 -10.35 -4.92
N GLN A 143 -11.68 -11.32 -4.38
CA GLN A 143 -11.28 -12.70 -4.04
C GLN A 143 -10.51 -13.50 -5.11
N SER A 144 -10.50 -13.09 -6.38
CA SER A 144 -10.17 -13.97 -7.51
C SER A 144 -8.75 -13.85 -8.07
N ARG A 145 -7.85 -12.97 -7.58
CA ARG A 145 -6.48 -12.83 -8.14
C ARG A 145 -5.42 -12.42 -7.12
N VAL A 146 -4.16 -12.81 -7.36
CA VAL A 146 -2.94 -12.33 -6.65
C VAL A 146 -2.85 -10.79 -6.63
N LEU A 147 -3.48 -10.13 -7.59
CA LEU A 147 -3.62 -8.67 -7.69
C LEU A 147 -4.61 -8.05 -6.68
N ALA A 148 -5.30 -8.84 -5.85
CA ALA A 148 -6.19 -8.33 -4.80
C ALA A 148 -5.43 -7.50 -3.74
N VAL A 149 -4.12 -7.69 -3.60
CA VAL A 149 -3.30 -6.94 -2.64
C VAL A 149 -3.35 -5.43 -2.89
N LEU A 150 -3.33 -5.00 -4.16
CA LEU A 150 -3.32 -3.58 -4.53
C LEU A 150 -4.64 -2.87 -4.18
N PRO A 151 -5.84 -3.32 -4.63
CA PRO A 151 -7.10 -2.69 -4.25
C PRO A 151 -7.39 -2.81 -2.75
N VAL A 152 -6.98 -3.90 -2.10
CA VAL A 152 -7.07 -4.04 -0.64
C VAL A 152 -6.22 -2.98 0.07
N SER A 153 -4.98 -2.76 -0.38
CA SER A 153 -4.10 -1.76 0.20
C SER A 153 -4.58 -0.35 -0.06
N VAL A 154 -5.13 -0.06 -1.24
CA VAL A 154 -5.73 1.25 -1.56
C VAL A 154 -6.95 1.50 -0.68
N ALA A 155 -7.88 0.53 -0.58
CA ALA A 155 -9.08 0.65 0.26
C ALA A 155 -8.72 0.88 1.74
N ALA A 156 -7.77 0.09 2.26
CA ALA A 156 -7.25 0.25 3.63
C ALA A 156 -6.58 1.63 3.83
N SER A 157 -5.81 2.11 2.85
CA SER A 157 -5.15 3.43 2.93
C SER A 157 -6.16 4.58 2.89
N VAL A 158 -7.20 4.48 2.04
CA VAL A 158 -8.29 5.46 1.99
C VAL A 158 -9.06 5.47 3.33
N ALA A 159 -9.37 4.30 3.89
CA ALA A 159 -9.99 4.22 5.21
C ALA A 159 -9.09 4.83 6.30
N ALA A 160 -7.77 4.60 6.21
CA ALA A 160 -6.80 5.19 7.12
C ALA A 160 -6.80 6.72 7.08
N GLN A 161 -6.93 7.31 5.88
CA GLN A 161 -6.99 8.77 5.71
C GLN A 161 -8.33 9.38 6.15
N ARG A 162 -9.44 8.63 6.06
CA ARG A 162 -10.79 9.08 6.48
C ARG A 162 -10.96 9.13 7.99
N HIS A 163 -10.34 8.20 8.73
CA HIS A 163 -10.49 8.09 10.19
C HIS A 163 -9.26 8.56 10.99
N ARG A 164 -8.49 9.52 10.45
CA ARG A 164 -7.27 10.03 11.07
C ARG A 164 -7.53 10.84 12.34
N ARG A 165 -6.72 10.60 13.38
CA ARG A 165 -6.76 11.28 14.69
C ARG A 165 -5.33 11.64 15.11
N TYR A 166 -5.16 12.71 15.88
CA TYR A 166 -3.86 13.00 16.50
C TYR A 166 -3.63 12.08 17.71
N LYS A 167 -2.37 11.71 17.95
CA LYS A 167 -1.99 10.98 19.16
C LYS A 167 -2.21 11.86 20.38
N LEU A 168 -2.89 11.33 21.40
CA LEU A 168 -2.95 11.99 22.71
C LEU A 168 -1.53 12.08 23.28
N ARG A 169 -1.02 13.31 23.43
CA ARG A 169 0.22 13.59 24.16
C ARG A 169 -0.11 13.59 25.65
N GLY A 170 0.46 12.64 26.40
CA GLY A 170 0.29 12.60 27.86
C GLY A 170 0.52 11.24 28.51
N VAL A 171 0.54 10.14 27.74
CA VAL A 171 0.80 8.81 28.29
C VAL A 171 2.27 8.69 28.72
N PRO A 172 2.56 8.28 29.98
CA PRO A 172 3.91 8.03 30.43
C PRO A 172 4.64 7.08 29.47
N ARG A 173 5.81 7.49 28.97
CA ARG A 173 6.57 6.65 28.04
C ARG A 173 7.15 5.45 28.79
N PRO A 174 6.97 4.22 28.29
CA PRO A 174 7.56 3.04 28.90
C PRO A 174 9.09 3.11 28.86
N ARG A 175 9.73 2.38 29.78
CA ARG A 175 11.19 2.30 29.87
C ARG A 175 11.78 1.81 28.54
N LEU A 176 12.99 2.27 28.21
CA LEU A 176 13.72 1.86 27.01
C LEU A 176 13.77 0.33 26.78
N PRO A 177 14.08 -0.53 27.77
CA PRO A 177 14.06 -1.98 27.57
C PRO A 177 12.69 -2.54 27.17
N ALA A 178 11.60 -2.01 27.73
CA ALA A 178 10.24 -2.46 27.36
C ALA A 178 9.91 -2.08 25.91
N ARG A 179 10.34 -0.89 25.46
CA ARG A 179 10.20 -0.47 24.06
C ARG A 179 10.97 -1.39 23.12
N LEU A 180 12.23 -1.68 23.45
CA LEU A 180 13.07 -2.60 22.68
C LEU A 180 12.50 -4.02 22.65
N TYR A 181 11.95 -4.50 23.76
CA TYR A 181 11.28 -5.80 23.82
C TYR A 181 10.08 -5.88 22.86
N HIS A 182 9.19 -4.87 22.87
CA HIS A 182 8.05 -4.85 21.95
C HIS A 182 8.48 -4.73 20.48
N LEU A 183 9.50 -3.93 20.19
CA LEU A 183 10.07 -3.80 18.83
C LEU A 183 10.68 -5.12 18.38
N GLY A 184 11.46 -5.78 19.23
CA GLY A 184 12.06 -7.08 18.97
C GLY A 184 11.00 -8.16 18.74
N LEU A 185 9.96 -8.20 19.58
CA LEU A 185 8.85 -9.14 19.44
C LEU A 185 8.09 -8.93 18.12
N ALA A 186 7.82 -7.68 17.74
CA ALA A 186 7.17 -7.36 16.47
C ALA A 186 8.04 -7.75 15.26
N CYS A 187 9.36 -7.51 15.33
CA CYS A 187 10.29 -7.93 14.28
C CYS A 187 10.37 -9.46 14.16
N LEU A 188 10.42 -10.16 15.29
CA LEU A 188 10.40 -11.62 15.32
C LEU A 188 9.10 -12.17 14.72
N ALA A 189 7.96 -11.61 15.10
CA ALA A 189 6.65 -12.03 14.59
C ALA A 189 6.55 -11.85 13.06
N PHE A 190 7.17 -10.80 12.51
CA PHE A 190 7.21 -10.55 11.07
C PHE A 190 8.21 -11.45 10.33
N ALA A 191 9.42 -11.63 10.88
CA ALA A 191 10.51 -12.34 10.22
C ALA A 191 10.42 -13.87 10.36
N ALA A 192 9.84 -14.39 11.45
CA ALA A 192 9.81 -15.83 11.73
C ALA A 192 9.11 -16.65 10.63
N PRO A 193 7.93 -16.27 10.09
CA PRO A 193 7.28 -17.01 9.01
C PRO A 193 8.14 -17.09 7.74
N LEU A 194 8.85 -16.00 7.42
CA LEU A 194 9.75 -15.93 6.27
C LEU A 194 11.00 -16.81 6.48
N ALA A 195 11.61 -16.74 7.66
CA ALA A 195 12.79 -17.53 8.01
C ALA A 195 12.48 -19.03 7.99
N CYS A 196 11.35 -19.44 8.59
CA CYS A 196 10.90 -20.84 8.56
C CYS A 196 10.70 -21.35 7.13
N ARG A 197 10.19 -20.52 6.21
CA ARG A 197 10.04 -20.92 4.81
C ARG A 197 11.36 -20.97 4.05
N GLY A 198 12.25 -20.01 4.28
CA GLY A 198 13.57 -19.95 3.63
C GLY A 198 14.49 -21.11 4.03
N LEU A 199 14.45 -21.51 5.31
CA LEU A 199 15.18 -22.67 5.82
C LEU A 199 14.61 -24.01 5.30
N CYS A 200 13.32 -24.06 4.95
CA CYS A 200 12.63 -25.29 4.55
C CYS A 200 12.58 -25.56 3.03
N GLY A 201 13.18 -24.75 2.15
CA GLY A 201 13.32 -25.20 0.75
C GLY A 201 13.84 -24.22 -0.30
N ALA A 202 14.82 -24.68 -1.09
CA ALA A 202 15.32 -24.04 -2.31
C ALA A 202 14.25 -23.87 -3.43
N ALA A 203 13.10 -24.54 -3.33
CA ALA A 203 11.99 -24.44 -4.29
C ALA A 203 11.17 -23.14 -4.18
N GLY A 204 11.28 -22.39 -3.06
CA GLY A 204 10.55 -21.13 -2.87
C GLY A 204 11.13 -19.95 -3.66
N LEU A 205 12.44 -19.92 -3.88
CA LEU A 205 13.11 -18.82 -4.60
C LEU A 205 12.77 -18.81 -6.10
N LEU A 206 12.60 -19.98 -6.72
CA LEU A 206 12.28 -20.09 -8.15
C LEU A 206 10.86 -19.60 -8.48
N SER A 207 9.88 -19.85 -7.60
CA SER A 207 8.52 -19.31 -7.77
C SER A 207 8.42 -17.80 -7.51
N THR A 208 9.34 -17.26 -6.70
CA THR A 208 9.45 -15.83 -6.43
C THR A 208 10.02 -15.06 -7.63
N LEU A 209 10.98 -15.64 -8.35
CA LEU A 209 11.57 -15.09 -9.57
C LEU A 209 10.60 -15.05 -10.77
N LEU A 210 9.65 -15.99 -10.85
CA LEU A 210 8.68 -16.09 -11.95
C LEU A 210 7.43 -15.19 -11.77
N THR A 211 7.13 -14.76 -10.55
CA THR A 211 5.92 -13.96 -10.25
C THR A 211 6.15 -12.44 -10.38
N LEU A 212 7.38 -11.97 -10.18
CA LEU A 212 7.78 -10.57 -10.34
C LEU A 212 7.59 -10.01 -11.78
N PRO A 213 8.09 -10.66 -12.85
CA PRO A 213 7.91 -10.13 -14.21
C PRO A 213 6.45 -10.18 -14.66
N ARG A 214 5.68 -11.17 -14.21
CA ARG A 214 4.26 -11.30 -14.56
C ARG A 214 3.39 -10.23 -13.87
N ALA A 215 3.72 -9.86 -12.63
CA ALA A 215 3.05 -8.78 -11.92
C ALA A 215 3.42 -7.39 -12.51
N ALA A 216 4.66 -7.19 -12.94
CA ALA A 216 5.10 -5.96 -13.60
C ALA A 216 4.43 -5.75 -14.97
N VAL A 217 4.31 -6.82 -15.78
CA VAL A 217 3.64 -6.77 -17.09
C VAL A 217 2.14 -6.49 -16.95
N GLU A 218 1.44 -7.10 -16.00
CA GLU A 218 0.00 -6.84 -15.80
C GLU A 218 -0.27 -5.46 -15.18
N LEU A 219 0.64 -4.92 -14.35
CA LEU A 219 0.56 -3.53 -13.83
C LEU A 219 0.75 -2.50 -14.96
N LEU A 220 1.63 -2.78 -15.93
CA LEU A 220 1.85 -1.95 -17.11
C LEU A 220 0.64 -2.00 -18.10
N LEU A 221 -0.09 -3.13 -18.13
CA LEU A 221 -1.25 -3.33 -19.00
C LEU A 221 -2.59 -2.91 -18.37
N LEU A 222 -2.61 -2.65 -17.06
CA LEU A 222 -3.78 -2.20 -16.31
C LEU A 222 -4.45 -0.93 -16.89
N PRO A 223 -3.72 0.14 -17.29
CA PRO A 223 -4.33 1.30 -17.94
C PRO A 223 -4.90 1.00 -19.33
N LEU A 224 -4.27 0.13 -20.12
CA LEU A 224 -4.79 -0.30 -21.44
C LEU A 224 -6.08 -1.12 -21.31
N ARG A 225 -6.18 -1.97 -20.27
CA ARG A 225 -7.37 -2.78 -20.02
C ARG A 225 -8.52 -1.98 -19.44
N LEU A 226 -8.24 -1.00 -18.57
CA LEU A 226 -9.26 -0.04 -18.14
C LEU A 226 -9.79 0.78 -19.33
N GLY A 227 -8.91 1.20 -20.24
CA GLY A 227 -9.29 1.91 -21.47
C GLY A 227 -10.17 1.05 -22.38
N ARG A 228 -9.88 -0.25 -22.49
CA ARG A 228 -10.68 -1.19 -23.30
C ARG A 228 -12.06 -1.45 -22.71
N LEU A 229 -12.16 -1.61 -21.38
CA LEU A 229 -13.44 -1.77 -20.69
C LEU A 229 -14.28 -0.48 -20.71
N LEU A 230 -13.65 0.69 -20.66
CA LEU A 230 -14.32 1.97 -20.90
C LEU A 230 -14.79 2.12 -22.35
N ALA A 231 -14.00 1.70 -23.33
CA ALA A 231 -14.37 1.73 -24.75
C ALA A 231 -15.51 0.75 -25.07
N GLU A 232 -15.54 -0.42 -24.42
CA GLU A 232 -16.63 -1.40 -24.51
C GLU A 232 -17.90 -0.90 -23.77
N ALA A 233 -17.76 -0.29 -22.59
CA ALA A 233 -18.89 0.32 -21.85
C ALA A 233 -19.48 1.56 -22.55
N LEU A 234 -18.68 2.29 -23.33
CA LEU A 234 -19.10 3.40 -24.18
C LEU A 234 -19.56 2.96 -25.58
N GLY A 235 -19.56 1.65 -25.88
CA GLY A 235 -20.13 1.09 -27.11
C GLY A 235 -19.32 1.36 -28.40
N ILE A 236 -18.03 1.67 -28.31
CA ILE A 236 -17.23 2.12 -29.48
C ILE A 236 -16.63 0.95 -30.28
N SER A 237 -16.72 -0.30 -29.82
CA SER A 237 -16.18 -1.46 -30.57
C SER A 237 -17.26 -2.47 -30.98
N GLY A 238 -18.22 -2.01 -31.77
CA GLY A 238 -19.14 -2.84 -32.55
C GLY A 238 -18.84 -2.76 -34.04
N GLY A 239 -17.64 -3.15 -34.46
CA GLY A 239 -17.26 -3.22 -35.87
C GLY A 239 -16.62 -4.57 -36.18
N SER A 240 -17.42 -5.63 -36.35
CA SER A 240 -16.93 -6.89 -36.90
C SER A 240 -17.01 -6.87 -38.43
N PRO A 241 -15.99 -7.39 -39.14
CA PRO A 241 -15.90 -7.33 -40.59
C PRO A 241 -16.71 -8.43 -41.27
N LEU A 242 -17.25 -8.08 -42.45
CA LEU A 242 -17.56 -8.92 -43.62
C LEU A 242 -17.85 -10.41 -43.35
N ARG A 243 -19.12 -10.79 -43.46
CA ARG A 243 -19.50 -12.15 -43.85
C ARG A 243 -20.31 -12.10 -45.14
N ASP A 244 -19.57 -12.30 -46.23
CA ASP A 244 -20.06 -12.60 -47.55
C ASP A 244 -20.91 -13.90 -47.50
N ARG A 245 -22.13 -13.81 -47.99
CA ARG A 245 -22.99 -14.97 -48.28
C ARG A 245 -23.89 -14.64 -49.47
N GLY A 246 -23.27 -14.44 -50.62
CA GLY A 246 -23.96 -14.53 -51.90
C GLY A 246 -24.33 -15.98 -52.21
N SER A 247 -25.63 -16.30 -52.19
CA SER A 247 -26.20 -17.35 -53.04
C SER A 247 -27.72 -17.22 -53.12
N GLY A 248 -28.22 -16.84 -54.31
CA GLY A 248 -29.40 -17.48 -54.90
C GLY A 248 -30.75 -16.78 -54.78
N PHE A 249 -31.17 -16.21 -55.92
CA PHE A 249 -32.51 -16.24 -56.52
C PHE A 249 -33.70 -15.56 -55.80
N GLY A 250 -34.31 -14.61 -56.50
CA GLY A 250 -35.66 -14.13 -56.19
C GLY A 250 -36.03 -12.84 -56.93
N ALA A 251 -36.49 -12.97 -58.18
CA ALA A 251 -37.07 -11.88 -58.95
C ALA A 251 -38.33 -11.30 -58.28
N SER A 252 -38.53 -9.98 -58.34
CA SER A 252 -39.80 -9.29 -58.63
C SER A 252 -39.80 -7.84 -58.13
N GLY A 253 -40.30 -6.92 -58.95
CA GLY A 253 -40.98 -5.72 -58.44
C GLY A 253 -40.23 -4.39 -58.49
N TRP A 254 -39.66 -3.99 -59.63
CA TRP A 254 -39.43 -2.57 -59.90
C TRP A 254 -40.79 -1.88 -60.04
N SER A 255 -41.28 -1.24 -58.98
CA SER A 255 -42.48 -0.41 -59.07
C SER A 255 -42.10 0.97 -59.60
N GLN A 256 -42.65 1.30 -60.77
CA GLN A 256 -42.59 2.57 -61.50
C GLN A 256 -43.03 3.83 -60.70
N ARG A 257 -43.23 3.74 -59.38
CA ARG A 257 -43.72 4.84 -58.54
C ARG A 257 -42.61 5.67 -57.88
N GLN A 258 -41.37 5.18 -57.81
CA GLN A 258 -40.27 5.91 -57.15
C GLN A 258 -39.48 6.86 -58.07
N LEU A 259 -39.66 6.79 -59.39
CA LEU A 259 -38.95 7.65 -60.35
C LEU A 259 -39.71 8.94 -60.72
N ARG A 260 -40.86 9.25 -60.08
CA ARG A 260 -41.62 10.50 -60.27
C ARG A 260 -41.41 11.56 -59.18
N ALA A 261 -40.32 11.49 -58.42
CA ALA A 261 -40.00 12.48 -57.38
C ALA A 261 -38.85 13.44 -57.74
N TYR A 262 -38.36 13.42 -58.98
CA TYR A 262 -37.33 14.33 -59.50
C TYR A 262 -37.75 15.06 -60.81
N GLU A 263 -39.06 15.21 -61.02
CA GLU A 263 -39.61 16.21 -61.93
C GLU A 263 -40.51 17.14 -61.11
N VAL A 264 -39.92 18.17 -60.51
CA VAL A 264 -40.28 19.62 -60.47
C VAL A 264 -39.18 20.33 -59.69
#